data_AF-A0A6B3ELE0-F1
#
_entry.id   AF-A0A6B3ELE0-F1
#
_cell.length_a   1.000
_cell.length_b   1.000
_cell.length_c   1.000
_cell.angle_alpha   90.00
_cell.angle_beta   90.00
_cell.angle_gamma   90.00
#
_symmetry.space_group_name_H-M   'P 1'
#
loop_
_entity.id
_entity.type
_entity.pdbx_description
1 polymer ?
#
loop_
_entity_poly.entity_id
_entity_poly.type
_entity_poly.pdbx_seq_one_letter_code
_entity_poly.pdbx_strand_id
1 'polypeptide(L)'
;WAERPAARATSAVAGGLWWPYHIEPEERVGAWALETLAVYEEWAAEPARTGVRLVEGVHTETSFDTLGPWAGSVRGLRTATAAESPHSPGLFGRLPV
;
A
#
# COMPACT_ATOMS: atom_id res chain seq x y z
N TRP A 1 -18.01 14.14 -14.02
CA TRP A 1 -17.22 15.38 -14.15
C TRP A 1 -17.10 16.00 -12.76
N ALA A 2 -15.91 16.42 -12.33
CA ALA A 2 -15.73 17.02 -11.01
C ALA A 2 -15.99 18.54 -11.08
N GLU A 3 -16.75 19.08 -10.13
CA GLU A 3 -17.14 20.50 -10.10
C GLU A 3 -15.94 21.46 -9.84
N ARG A 4 -14.83 20.94 -9.29
CA ARG A 4 -13.63 21.72 -8.91
C ARG A 4 -12.40 21.28 -9.70
N PRO A 5 -11.41 22.19 -9.91
CA PRO A 5 -10.14 21.84 -10.54
C PRO A 5 -9.44 20.71 -9.81
N ALA A 6 -8.79 19.80 -10.55
CA ALA A 6 -8.09 18.64 -9.99
C ALA A 6 -7.06 19.03 -8.92
N ALA A 7 -6.33 20.14 -9.11
CA ALA A 7 -5.34 20.64 -8.16
C ALA A 7 -5.93 21.05 -6.78
N ARG A 8 -7.26 21.17 -6.67
CA ARG A 8 -7.96 21.46 -5.40
C ARG A 8 -8.64 20.24 -4.80
N ALA A 9 -8.49 19.06 -5.40
CA ALA A 9 -9.04 17.81 -4.87
C ALA A 9 -8.15 17.27 -3.75
N THR A 10 -8.73 16.52 -2.80
CA THR A 10 -7.97 15.84 -1.75
C THR A 10 -6.91 14.89 -2.31
N SER A 11 -7.14 14.30 -3.50
CA SER A 11 -6.16 13.46 -4.18
C SER A 11 -4.90 14.21 -4.60
N ALA A 12 -4.97 15.52 -4.86
CA ALA A 12 -3.82 16.32 -5.28
C ALA A 12 -2.81 16.55 -4.14
N VAL A 13 -3.21 16.31 -2.90
CA VAL A 13 -2.35 16.44 -1.70
C VAL A 13 -2.07 15.09 -1.04
N ALA A 14 -2.56 13.99 -1.59
CA ALA A 14 -2.30 12.65 -1.08
C ALA A 14 -0.84 12.26 -1.34
N GLY A 15 -0.21 11.56 -0.38
CA GLY A 15 1.17 11.09 -0.52
C GLY A 15 1.37 9.95 -1.52
N GLY A 16 0.30 9.33 -2.00
CA GLY A 16 0.35 8.29 -3.05
C GLY A 16 0.76 6.89 -2.58
N LEU A 17 1.03 6.68 -1.29
CA LEU A 17 1.41 5.37 -0.75
C LEU A 17 0.24 4.39 -0.76
N TRP A 18 0.46 3.20 -1.33
CA TRP A 18 -0.38 2.04 -1.11
C TRP A 18 0.24 1.16 -0.01
N TRP A 19 -0.50 0.95 1.10
CA TRP A 19 -0.06 0.10 2.21
C TRP A 19 -1.27 -0.61 2.82
N PRO A 20 -1.18 -1.88 3.26
CA PRO A 20 -2.26 -2.54 3.98
C PRO A 20 -2.46 -1.97 5.38
N TYR A 21 -3.69 -1.65 5.74
CA TYR A 21 -4.05 -1.12 7.07
C TYR A 21 -5.38 -1.70 7.53
N HIS A 22 -5.63 -1.62 8.83
CA HIS A 22 -6.92 -1.98 9.41
C HIS A 22 -8.05 -1.15 8.78
N ILE A 23 -8.98 -1.80 8.08
CA ILE A 23 -10.06 -1.10 7.39
C ILE A 23 -11.38 -1.85 7.45
N GLU A 24 -12.45 -1.07 7.62
CA GLU A 24 -13.84 -1.54 7.60
C GLU A 24 -14.60 -0.86 6.46
N PRO A 25 -15.51 -1.56 5.76
CA PRO A 25 -15.86 -2.98 5.89
C PRO A 25 -14.79 -3.91 5.29
N GLU A 26 -14.20 -4.78 6.11
CA GLU A 26 -12.99 -5.54 5.76
C GLU A 26 -13.12 -6.31 4.45
N GLU A 27 -14.15 -7.15 4.30
CA GLU A 27 -14.30 -8.02 3.11
C GLU A 27 -14.34 -7.25 1.79
N ARG A 28 -15.09 -6.13 1.76
CA ARG A 28 -15.25 -5.34 0.54
C ARG A 28 -14.01 -4.54 0.22
N VAL A 29 -13.43 -3.90 1.23
CA VAL A 29 -12.28 -3.03 1.00
C VAL A 29 -11.01 -3.85 0.75
N GLY A 30 -10.83 -4.97 1.44
CA GLY A 30 -9.73 -5.90 1.17
C GLY A 30 -9.74 -6.40 -0.27
N ALA A 31 -10.90 -6.80 -0.79
CA ALA A 31 -11.04 -7.21 -2.19
C ALA A 31 -10.66 -6.07 -3.15
N TRP A 32 -11.18 -4.84 -2.95
CA TRP A 32 -10.83 -3.69 -3.79
C TRP A 32 -9.35 -3.31 -3.70
N ALA A 33 -8.75 -3.42 -2.51
CA ALA A 33 -7.35 -3.11 -2.30
C ALA A 33 -6.45 -4.07 -3.09
N LEU A 34 -6.76 -5.37 -3.08
CA LEU A 34 -6.01 -6.39 -3.83
C LEU A 34 -6.16 -6.22 -5.34
N GLU A 35 -7.38 -5.94 -5.83
CA GLU A 35 -7.62 -5.62 -7.24
C GLU A 35 -6.85 -4.35 -7.68
N THR A 36 -6.85 -3.32 -6.82
CA THR A 36 -6.10 -2.08 -7.10
C THR A 36 -4.59 -2.32 -7.11
N LEU A 37 -4.08 -3.15 -6.20
CA LEU A 37 -2.66 -3.52 -6.17
C LEU A 37 -2.22 -4.14 -7.50
N ALA A 38 -3.00 -5.07 -8.05
CA ALA A 38 -2.70 -5.70 -9.34
C ALA A 38 -2.58 -4.66 -10.47
N VAL A 39 -3.49 -3.68 -10.53
CA VAL A 39 -3.43 -2.60 -11.52
C VAL A 39 -2.18 -1.72 -11.33
N TYR A 40 -1.83 -1.40 -10.09
CA TYR A 40 -0.62 -0.60 -9.81
C TYR A 40 0.67 -1.37 -10.13
N GLU A 41 0.71 -2.67 -9.92
CA GLU A 41 1.82 -3.52 -10.35
C GLU A 41 1.98 -3.53 -11.87
N GLU A 42 0.88 -3.56 -12.64
CA GLU A 42 0.91 -3.38 -14.09
C GLU A 42 1.43 -2.00 -14.50
N TRP A 43 0.95 -0.93 -13.85
CA TRP A 43 1.38 0.44 -14.13
C TRP A 43 2.85 0.68 -13.79
N ALA A 44 3.38 -0.03 -12.80
CA ALA A 44 4.78 0.02 -12.43
C ALA A 44 5.72 -0.56 -13.51
N ALA A 45 5.20 -1.21 -14.56
CA ALA A 45 5.98 -1.58 -15.74
C ALA A 45 6.36 -0.38 -16.62
N GLU A 46 5.63 0.74 -16.53
CA GLU A 46 5.86 1.96 -17.32
C GLU A 46 5.89 3.22 -16.42
N PRO A 47 6.80 3.31 -15.43
CA PRO A 47 6.78 4.36 -14.41
C PRO A 47 6.93 5.76 -14.99
N ALA A 48 7.64 5.93 -16.11
CA ALA A 48 7.80 7.23 -16.78
C ALA A 48 6.47 7.77 -17.33
N ARG A 49 5.52 6.89 -17.67
CA ARG A 49 4.20 7.23 -18.20
C ARG A 49 3.16 7.35 -17.08
N THR A 50 3.22 6.48 -16.09
CA THR A 50 2.18 6.33 -15.06
C THR A 50 2.51 7.05 -13.75
N GLY A 51 3.79 7.29 -13.47
CA GLY A 51 4.29 7.80 -12.20
C GLY A 51 4.37 6.75 -11.09
N VAL A 52 3.78 5.57 -11.27
CA VAL A 52 3.74 4.51 -10.25
C VAL A 52 5.03 3.72 -10.25
N ARG A 53 5.59 3.47 -9.07
CA ARG A 53 6.78 2.62 -8.89
C ARG A 53 6.63 1.72 -7.68
N LEU A 54 7.23 0.53 -7.74
CA LEU A 54 7.29 -0.39 -6.61
C LEU A 54 8.56 -0.14 -5.80
N VAL A 55 8.40 0.14 -4.51
CA VAL A 55 9.48 0.49 -3.59
C VAL A 55 9.49 -0.47 -2.41
N GLU A 56 10.68 -0.91 -2.03
CA GLU A 56 10.89 -1.70 -0.83
C GLU A 56 10.91 -0.78 0.39
N GLY A 57 10.22 -1.19 1.45
CA GLY A 57 10.16 -0.42 2.69
C GLY A 57 9.72 -1.26 3.87
N VAL A 58 9.99 -0.71 5.06
CA VAL A 58 9.53 -1.25 6.33
C VAL A 58 8.57 -0.25 6.94
N HIS A 59 7.37 -0.69 7.28
CA HIS A 59 6.48 0.05 8.17
C HIS A 59 6.69 -0.47 9.58
N THR A 60 7.27 0.36 10.44
CA THR A 60 7.53 0.03 11.85
C THR A 60 6.25 0.15 12.67
N GLU A 61 6.24 -0.44 13.86
CA GLU A 61 5.09 -0.42 14.79
C GLU A 61 3.83 -1.03 14.16
N THR A 62 4.01 -2.05 13.31
CA THR A 62 2.93 -2.76 12.64
C THR A 62 3.21 -4.25 12.56
N SER A 63 2.15 -5.04 12.48
CA SER A 63 2.20 -6.50 12.47
C SER A 63 0.94 -7.07 11.82
N PHE A 64 1.00 -8.30 11.30
CA PHE A 64 -0.11 -8.90 10.54
C PHE A 64 -1.43 -8.97 11.32
N ASP A 65 -1.37 -9.17 12.64
CA ASP A 65 -2.54 -9.26 13.52
C ASP A 65 -3.35 -7.96 13.58
N THR A 66 -2.78 -6.83 13.17
CA THR A 66 -3.49 -5.53 13.15
C THR A 66 -4.10 -5.20 11.79
N LEU A 67 -3.82 -5.96 10.73
CA LEU A 67 -4.17 -5.58 9.35
C LEU A 67 -5.41 -6.27 8.77
N GLY A 68 -5.92 -7.29 9.44
CA GLY A 68 -6.96 -8.16 8.93
C GLY A 68 -6.43 -9.26 7.99
N PRO A 69 -7.21 -10.33 7.72
CA PRO A 69 -6.76 -11.49 6.96
C PRO A 69 -6.35 -11.19 5.51
N TRP A 70 -6.92 -10.15 4.88
CA TRP A 70 -6.64 -9.79 3.49
C TRP A 70 -5.18 -9.38 3.26
N ALA A 71 -4.50 -8.87 4.29
CA ALA A 71 -3.08 -8.51 4.21
C ALA A 71 -2.18 -9.73 3.92
N GLY A 72 -2.62 -10.93 4.31
CA GLY A 72 -1.92 -12.18 4.00
C GLY A 72 -1.90 -12.51 2.50
N SER A 73 -2.77 -11.91 1.71
CA SER A 73 -2.81 -12.07 0.24
C SER A 73 -1.84 -11.13 -0.48
N VAL A 74 -1.20 -10.19 0.21
CA VAL A 74 -0.24 -9.25 -0.39
C VAL A 74 1.10 -9.95 -0.60
N ARG A 75 1.47 -10.11 -1.87
CA ARG A 75 2.67 -10.86 -2.24
C ARG A 75 3.94 -10.19 -1.71
N GLY A 76 4.77 -10.96 -1.00
CA GLY A 76 6.05 -10.49 -0.49
C GLY A 76 5.98 -9.62 0.77
N LEU A 77 4.77 -9.38 1.30
CA LEU A 77 4.61 -8.81 2.63
C LEU A 77 5.07 -9.84 3.66
N ARG A 78 5.91 -9.42 4.61
CA ARG A 78 6.46 -10.30 5.65
C ARG A 78 6.82 -9.50 6.89
N THR A 79 6.99 -10.20 8.02
CA THR A 79 7.61 -9.59 9.20
C THR A 79 9.03 -9.13 8.86
N ALA A 80 9.34 -7.89 9.25
CA ALA A 80 10.68 -7.33 9.12
C ALA A 80 11.63 -8.07 10.06
N THR A 81 12.87 -8.26 9.62
CA THR A 81 13.94 -8.81 10.48
C THR A 81 14.36 -7.79 11.53
N ALA A 82 15.03 -8.23 12.59
CA ALA A 82 15.58 -7.32 13.60
C ALA A 82 16.62 -6.34 13.02
N ALA A 83 17.27 -6.68 11.90
CA ALA A 83 18.20 -5.76 11.23
C ALA A 83 17.44 -4.66 10.46
N GLU A 84 16.27 -4.98 9.91
CA GLU A 84 15.40 -4.06 9.16
C GLU A 84 14.55 -3.18 10.08
N SER A 85 14.20 -3.67 11.28
CA SER A 85 13.48 -2.92 12.32
C SER A 85 14.04 -3.26 13.72
N PRO A 86 15.10 -2.56 14.18
CA PRO A 86 15.79 -2.93 15.43
C PRO A 86 15.01 -2.61 16.71
N HIS A 87 14.11 -1.63 16.67
CA HIS A 87 13.52 -1.03 17.88
C HIS A 87 12.05 -1.44 18.09
N SER A 88 11.38 -1.95 17.07
CA SER A 88 9.97 -2.32 17.13
C SER A 88 9.64 -3.39 16.09
N PRO A 89 8.53 -4.14 16.25
CA PRO A 89 8.00 -4.97 15.18
C PRO A 89 7.73 -4.12 13.94
N GLY A 90 7.87 -4.71 12.77
CA GLY A 90 7.53 -4.05 11.51
C GLY A 90 7.18 -5.07 10.45
N LEU A 91 6.58 -4.58 9.37
CA LEU A 91 6.35 -5.36 8.17
C LEU A 91 7.18 -4.78 7.04
N PHE A 92 7.90 -5.66 6.35
CA PHE A 92 8.58 -5.37 5.10
C PHE A 92 7.65 -5.67 3.94
N GLY A 93 7.65 -4.80 2.93
CA GLY A 93 6.96 -5.02 1.67
C GLY A 93 7.60 -4.27 0.52
N ARG A 94 7.32 -4.72 -0.71
CA ARG A 94 7.64 -4.00 -1.94
C ARG A 94 6.33 -3.54 -2.57
N LEU A 95 5.97 -2.27 -2.38
CA LEU A 95 4.60 -1.78 -2.63
C LEU A 95 4.57 -0.51 -3.50
N PRO A 96 3.42 -0.21 -4.14
CA PRO A 96 3.28 0.97 -4.99
C PRO A 96 3.36 2.30 -4.24
N VAL A 97 4.04 3.27 -4.87
CA VAL A 97 4.06 4.70 -4.53
C VAL A 97 3.99 5.57 -5.78
#